data_AF-A0A6J8AYD0-F1
#
_entry.id   AF-A0A6J8AYD0-F1
#
_cell.length_a   1.000
_cell.length_b   1.000
_cell.length_c   1.000
_cell.angle_alpha   90.00
_cell.angle_beta   90.00
_cell.angle_gamma   90.00
#
_symmetry.space_group_name_H-M   'P 1'
#
loop_
_entity.id
_entity.type
_entity.pdbx_description
1 polymer ?
#
loop_
_entity_poly.entity_id
_entity_poly.type
_entity_poly.pdbx_seq_one_letter_code
_entity_poly.pdbx_strand_id
1 'polypeptide(L)'
;MERHSKISILVKHFRDYFRSVVSRTLRRKYDIEDKSQEIPVASRNRSRALKQQRIIEHELQFKDVHYMELDNRAFCDAILHYCKGKEVSYNVLFGEDITLHNITSELDNTKTSKIQWKKNGHQLQECGTLGRQSGGTSSTPSLTIRKIEICDLGTYTSCLDNDPTRCTHHDIGVVVFRGASGGLEGQNNIFDLWSSNHTANTNDTNAMRIGSMSGLHYKSEMVEKWSDLKVQKVKLAVHQGGVEKAFFIFDAKETDKMSWMKKGRLISTSYDDNDALIDDGGINRYFSMTGLDYSYVRRRFFLNKRKNNCDDMEGWLSLTELGHCGWEKQQKYPGIYFSPTKTRTNWNHAEKADELTISLVLNISEITPCHCPCSDLRRQTDKFWASLYGYSKSELEQILEPILLNIKDDLKLNKTKLSSYKRKRNSAQDNRKSSEQIGIMGVIFIGVVLSLVIFIDIVEIRRRLADINISI
;
A
#
# COMPACT_ATOMS: atom_id res chain seq x y z
N MET A 1 15.21 34.15 21.65
CA MET A 1 15.78 33.74 20.35
C MET A 1 15.69 32.24 20.09
N GLU A 2 15.94 31.36 21.08
CA GLU A 2 15.88 29.89 20.89
C GLU A 2 14.47 29.31 20.64
N ARG A 3 13.41 30.00 21.11
CA ARG A 3 11.99 29.62 20.87
C ARG A 3 11.50 29.88 19.44
N HIS A 4 11.96 30.94 18.77
CA HIS A 4 11.58 31.25 17.38
C HIS A 4 12.23 30.28 16.37
N SER A 5 13.43 29.77 16.68
CA SER A 5 14.15 28.82 15.83
C SER A 5 13.39 27.48 15.69
N LYS A 6 12.90 26.93 16.81
CA LYS A 6 12.15 25.65 16.85
C LYS A 6 10.79 25.75 16.13
N ILE A 7 10.11 26.89 16.24
CA ILE A 7 8.87 27.15 15.50
C ILE A 7 9.14 27.29 14.00
N SER A 8 10.25 27.93 13.59
CA SER A 8 10.59 28.07 12.16
C SER A 8 10.87 26.72 11.46
N ILE A 9 11.46 25.77 12.19
CA ILE A 9 11.74 24.41 11.69
C ILE A 9 10.44 23.61 11.56
N LEU A 10 9.53 23.69 12.53
CA LEU A 10 8.23 23.02 12.47
C LEU A 10 7.35 23.60 11.34
N VAL A 11 7.33 24.92 11.18
CA VAL A 11 6.60 25.62 10.10
C VAL A 11 7.18 25.27 8.73
N LYS A 12 8.48 25.00 8.64
CA LYS A 12 9.13 24.49 7.41
C LYS A 12 8.61 23.09 7.05
N HIS A 13 8.57 22.15 8.00
CA HIS A 13 8.06 20.80 7.75
C HIS A 13 6.58 20.77 7.37
N PHE A 14 5.75 21.58 8.02
CA PHE A 14 4.32 21.67 7.72
C PHE A 14 4.06 22.26 6.31
N ARG A 15 4.84 23.27 5.92
CA ARG A 15 4.82 23.89 4.58
C ARG A 15 5.27 22.92 3.47
N ASP A 16 6.30 22.13 3.72
CA ASP A 16 6.81 21.15 2.75
C ASP A 16 5.80 19.99 2.56
N TYR A 17 5.12 19.58 3.62
CA TYR A 17 4.00 18.63 3.58
C TYR A 17 2.81 19.16 2.74
N PHE A 18 2.36 20.39 3.00
CA PHE A 18 1.23 20.98 2.28
C PHE A 18 1.53 21.18 0.78
N ARG A 19 2.76 21.59 0.43
CA ARG A 19 3.23 21.65 -0.98
C ARG A 19 3.15 20.29 -1.68
N SER A 20 3.56 19.22 -1.00
CA SER A 20 3.54 17.87 -1.57
C SER A 20 2.12 17.40 -1.86
N VAL A 21 1.20 17.57 -0.91
CA VAL A 21 -0.20 17.15 -1.01
C VAL A 21 -0.95 17.95 -2.07
N VAL A 22 -0.87 19.29 -2.06
CA VAL A 22 -1.56 20.14 -3.04
C VAL A 22 -1.02 19.91 -4.46
N SER A 23 0.30 19.69 -4.62
CA SER A 23 0.89 19.39 -5.93
C SER A 23 0.43 18.05 -6.51
N ARG A 24 0.14 17.06 -5.66
CA ARG A 24 -0.34 15.72 -6.06
C ARG A 24 -1.84 15.69 -6.33
N THR A 25 -2.65 16.41 -5.56
CA THR A 25 -4.09 16.54 -5.80
C THR A 25 -4.37 17.32 -7.10
N LEU A 26 -3.56 18.35 -7.38
CA LEU A 26 -3.61 19.04 -8.67
C LEU A 26 -3.13 18.12 -9.81
N ARG A 27 -2.00 17.41 -9.66
CA ARG A 27 -1.52 16.46 -10.69
C ARG A 27 -2.50 15.32 -10.98
N ARG A 28 -3.11 14.71 -9.96
CA ARG A 28 -4.13 13.66 -10.15
C ARG A 28 -5.38 14.17 -10.86
N LYS A 29 -5.81 15.41 -10.62
CA LYS A 29 -6.93 15.99 -11.39
C LYS A 29 -6.55 16.28 -12.85
N TYR A 30 -5.31 16.70 -13.12
CA TYR A 30 -4.82 16.91 -14.48
C TYR A 30 -4.57 15.60 -15.26
N ASP A 31 -4.13 14.52 -14.60
CA ASP A 31 -3.97 13.20 -15.23
C ASP A 31 -5.31 12.49 -15.49
N ILE A 32 -6.35 12.79 -14.70
CA ILE A 32 -7.72 12.31 -14.95
C ILE A 32 -8.35 13.04 -16.16
N GLU A 33 -8.01 14.30 -16.39
CA GLU A 33 -8.45 15.06 -17.58
C GLU A 33 -7.72 14.66 -18.88
N ASP A 34 -6.53 14.07 -18.80
CA ASP A 34 -5.80 13.55 -19.98
C ASP A 34 -6.32 12.18 -20.46
N LYS A 35 -7.08 11.46 -19.61
CA LYS A 35 -7.65 10.14 -19.94
C LYS A 35 -9.11 10.15 -20.40
N SER A 36 -9.76 11.30 -20.48
CA SER A 36 -11.11 11.42 -21.04
C SER A 36 -11.09 12.11 -22.41
N GLN A 37 -10.61 11.39 -23.43
CA GLN A 37 -10.96 11.70 -24.82
C GLN A 37 -12.26 10.97 -25.17
N GLU A 38 -13.38 11.70 -25.18
CA GLU A 38 -14.41 11.68 -26.24
C GLU A 38 -15.58 12.66 -25.90
N ILE A 39 -15.73 13.69 -26.75
CA ILE A 39 -16.92 14.56 -27.02
C ILE A 39 -17.41 15.56 -25.90
N PRO A 40 -18.20 16.63 -26.21
CA PRO A 40 -17.83 18.02 -25.94
C PRO A 40 -18.75 18.70 -24.90
N VAL A 41 -18.30 18.85 -23.66
CA VAL A 41 -19.06 19.58 -22.61
C VAL A 41 -18.17 20.63 -21.93
N ALA A 42 -17.51 21.47 -22.72
CA ALA A 42 -16.52 22.43 -22.21
C ALA A 42 -17.13 23.71 -21.57
N SER A 43 -18.41 24.04 -21.81
CA SER A 43 -19.00 25.28 -21.25
C SER A 43 -19.69 25.08 -19.89
N ARG A 44 -20.31 23.91 -19.63
CA ARG A 44 -20.96 23.60 -18.32
C ARG A 44 -19.96 23.27 -17.21
N ASN A 45 -18.81 22.69 -17.54
CA ASN A 45 -17.83 22.24 -16.55
C ASN A 45 -17.02 23.38 -15.93
N ARG A 46 -16.79 24.47 -16.68
CA ARG A 46 -16.09 25.67 -16.17
C ARG A 46 -16.89 26.39 -15.09
N SER A 47 -18.22 26.43 -15.21
CA SER A 47 -19.10 27.03 -14.20
C SER A 47 -19.22 26.16 -12.93
N ARG A 48 -19.14 24.83 -13.05
CA ARG A 48 -19.12 23.92 -11.89
C ARG A 48 -17.79 23.98 -11.14
N ALA A 49 -16.66 24.06 -11.85
CA ALA A 49 -15.34 24.24 -11.24
C ALA A 49 -15.20 25.58 -10.50
N LEU A 50 -15.69 26.69 -11.07
CA LEU A 50 -15.70 28.00 -10.42
C LEU A 50 -16.70 28.09 -9.25
N LYS A 51 -17.77 27.29 -9.25
CA LYS A 51 -18.73 27.20 -8.14
C LYS A 51 -18.19 26.32 -7.01
N GLN A 52 -17.51 25.22 -7.32
CA GLN A 52 -16.81 24.39 -6.34
C GLN A 52 -15.58 25.09 -5.75
N GLN A 53 -14.84 25.87 -6.55
CA GLN A 53 -13.75 26.68 -6.03
C GLN A 53 -14.25 27.75 -5.05
N ARG A 54 -15.41 28.36 -5.33
CA ARG A 54 -16.07 29.26 -4.37
C ARG A 54 -16.59 28.56 -3.12
N ILE A 55 -17.04 27.31 -3.20
CA ILE A 55 -17.45 26.51 -2.04
C ILE A 55 -16.23 26.16 -1.17
N ILE A 56 -15.11 25.76 -1.78
CA ILE A 56 -13.84 25.48 -1.08
C ILE A 56 -13.26 26.77 -0.47
N GLU A 57 -13.33 27.90 -1.17
CA GLU A 57 -12.91 29.21 -0.65
C GLU A 57 -13.82 29.72 0.50
N HIS A 58 -15.10 29.34 0.49
CA HIS A 58 -16.06 29.68 1.55
C HIS A 58 -15.99 28.71 2.75
N GLU A 59 -15.63 27.44 2.55
CA GLU A 59 -15.34 26.48 3.64
C GLU A 59 -13.99 26.75 4.32
N LEU A 60 -13.07 27.43 3.63
CA LEU A 60 -11.81 27.94 4.21
C LEU A 60 -12.00 29.23 5.03
N GLN A 61 -13.18 29.85 5.02
CA GLN A 61 -13.52 30.91 5.97
C GLN A 61 -14.00 30.31 7.29
N PHE A 62 -13.04 30.05 8.19
CA PHE A 62 -13.17 29.96 9.65
C PHE A 62 -14.61 29.85 10.19
N LYS A 63 -15.17 28.64 10.18
CA LYS A 63 -16.13 28.21 11.21
C LYS A 63 -15.85 26.77 11.61
N ASP A 64 -15.73 26.60 12.92
CA ASP A 64 -15.77 25.36 13.68
C ASP A 64 -14.50 24.48 13.71
N VAL A 65 -13.62 24.85 14.65
CA VAL A 65 -12.47 24.10 15.20
C VAL A 65 -12.91 22.78 15.89
N HIS A 66 -14.16 22.35 15.75
CA HIS A 66 -14.73 21.17 16.41
C HIS A 66 -14.78 19.91 15.53
N TYR A 67 -14.40 19.98 14.26
CA TYR A 67 -14.47 18.84 13.33
C TYR A 67 -13.15 18.10 13.05
N MET A 68 -12.08 18.41 13.78
CA MET A 68 -10.75 17.77 13.59
C MET A 68 -10.54 16.45 14.37
N GLU A 69 -11.58 15.84 14.93
CA GLU A 69 -11.48 14.48 15.51
C GLU A 69 -11.74 13.36 14.50
N LEU A 70 -12.42 13.65 13.38
CA LEU A 70 -12.76 12.67 12.34
C LEU A 70 -11.80 12.75 11.15
N ASP A 71 -10.49 12.57 11.37
CA ASP A 71 -9.65 11.87 10.37
C ASP A 71 -8.23 11.47 10.84
N ASN A 72 -7.96 11.40 12.15
CA ASN A 72 -6.63 11.00 12.63
C ASN A 72 -6.23 9.59 12.18
N ARG A 73 -7.19 8.67 11.95
CA ARG A 73 -6.90 7.31 11.50
C ARG A 73 -6.53 7.26 10.02
N ALA A 74 -7.27 7.91 9.11
CA ALA A 74 -6.90 7.91 7.69
C ALA A 74 -5.63 8.76 7.44
N PHE A 75 -5.42 9.83 8.21
CA PHE A 75 -4.16 10.58 8.21
C PHE A 75 -2.98 9.74 8.69
N CYS A 76 -3.12 9.02 9.81
CA CYS A 76 -2.10 8.10 10.29
C CYS A 76 -1.87 6.93 9.33
N ASP A 77 -2.91 6.36 8.72
CA ASP A 77 -2.81 5.27 7.74
C ASP A 77 -2.17 5.74 6.43
N ALA A 78 -2.44 6.98 5.99
CA ALA A 78 -1.80 7.58 4.83
C ALA A 78 -0.32 7.92 5.10
N ILE A 79 0.02 8.36 6.32
CA ILE A 79 1.41 8.56 6.74
C ILE A 79 2.12 7.21 6.92
N LEU A 80 1.48 6.20 7.51
CA LEU A 80 2.01 4.83 7.59
C LEU A 80 2.24 4.25 6.19
N HIS A 81 1.33 4.48 5.24
CA HIS A 81 1.51 4.07 3.85
C HIS A 81 2.65 4.84 3.15
N TYR A 82 2.84 6.12 3.47
CA TYR A 82 3.94 6.94 2.93
C TYR A 82 5.31 6.65 3.58
N CYS A 83 5.32 6.24 4.85
CA CYS A 83 6.49 5.85 5.64
C CYS A 83 6.76 4.34 5.62
N LYS A 84 5.93 3.55 4.91
CA LYS A 84 6.17 2.12 4.70
C LYS A 84 7.38 1.98 3.80
N GLY A 85 8.55 1.94 4.44
CA GLY A 85 9.75 1.36 3.86
C GLY A 85 9.47 -0.02 3.29
N LYS A 86 10.34 -0.51 2.41
CA LYS A 86 10.16 -1.86 1.85
C LYS A 86 10.15 -2.88 2.99
N GLU A 87 9.11 -3.69 3.09
CA GLU A 87 8.98 -4.74 4.10
C GLU A 87 9.41 -6.08 3.49
N VAL A 88 10.33 -6.77 4.14
CA VAL A 88 10.86 -8.06 3.74
C VAL A 88 10.69 -9.02 4.91
N SER A 89 10.16 -10.21 4.66
CA SER A 89 9.98 -11.21 5.71
C SER A 89 10.78 -12.47 5.38
N TYR A 90 11.51 -12.97 6.37
CA TYR A 90 12.36 -14.14 6.28
C TYR A 90 11.80 -15.26 7.15
N ASN A 91 11.74 -16.46 6.58
CA ASN A 91 11.39 -17.70 7.27
C ASN A 91 12.69 -18.46 7.57
N VAL A 92 12.97 -18.70 8.85
CA VAL A 92 14.21 -19.36 9.29
C VAL A 92 13.95 -20.56 10.19
N LEU A 93 14.90 -21.48 10.26
CA LEU A 93 15.00 -22.48 11.32
C LEU A 93 16.06 -22.07 12.34
N PHE A 94 15.94 -22.54 13.58
CA PHE A 94 16.97 -22.29 14.59
C PHE A 94 18.30 -22.93 14.20
N GLY A 95 19.40 -22.22 14.46
CA GLY A 95 20.75 -22.64 14.10
C GLY A 95 21.17 -22.30 12.67
N GLU A 96 20.28 -21.78 11.82
CA GLU A 96 20.65 -21.31 10.47
C GLU A 96 21.32 -19.92 10.49
N ASP A 97 22.09 -19.62 9.45
CA ASP A 97 22.63 -18.29 9.20
C ASP A 97 21.67 -17.51 8.27
N ILE A 98 21.49 -16.22 8.52
CA ILE A 98 20.66 -15.34 7.68
C ILE A 98 21.39 -14.05 7.33
N THR A 99 21.16 -13.54 6.13
CA THR A 99 21.62 -12.21 5.71
C THR A 99 20.43 -11.32 5.35
N LEU A 100 20.26 -10.23 6.09
CA LEU A 100 19.29 -9.19 5.82
C LEU A 100 19.89 -8.22 4.81
N HIS A 101 19.41 -8.28 3.58
CA HIS A 101 19.91 -7.45 2.49
C HIS A 101 19.41 -6.02 2.63
N ASN A 102 20.30 -5.03 2.67
CA ASN A 102 19.87 -3.65 2.58
C ASN A 102 19.48 -3.32 1.13
N ILE A 103 18.21 -3.01 0.89
CA ILE A 103 17.69 -2.77 -0.46
C ILE A 103 17.80 -1.28 -0.84
N THR A 104 18.01 -0.40 0.14
CA THR A 104 18.06 1.05 -0.10
C THR A 104 19.38 1.51 -0.74
N SER A 105 20.42 0.67 -0.74
CA SER A 105 21.72 0.99 -1.34
C SER A 105 21.77 0.89 -2.87
N GLU A 106 20.74 0.35 -3.53
CA GLU A 106 20.69 0.26 -5.00
C GLU A 106 20.28 1.59 -5.68
N LEU A 107 19.91 2.62 -4.91
CA LEU A 107 19.35 3.88 -5.44
C LEU A 107 20.24 5.12 -5.24
N ASP A 108 21.38 5.03 -4.55
CA ASP A 108 22.22 6.20 -4.30
C ASP A 108 23.69 5.95 -4.65
N ASN A 109 24.05 6.32 -5.89
CA ASN A 109 25.44 6.37 -6.38
C ASN A 109 26.25 7.51 -5.74
N THR A 110 25.69 8.24 -4.78
CA THR A 110 26.39 9.30 -4.06
C THR A 110 27.05 8.74 -2.81
N LYS A 111 28.38 8.63 -2.86
CA LYS A 111 29.23 8.29 -1.71
C LYS A 111 28.83 9.10 -0.48
N THR A 112 28.73 8.42 0.68
CA THR A 112 28.57 8.92 2.07
C THR A 112 27.18 8.83 2.76
N SER A 113 26.27 7.96 2.33
CA SER A 113 25.12 7.63 3.19
C SER A 113 25.52 6.72 4.35
N LYS A 114 25.18 7.12 5.59
CA LYS A 114 25.36 6.31 6.81
C LYS A 114 24.18 5.36 6.97
N ILE A 115 24.45 4.07 7.12
CA ILE A 115 23.42 3.07 7.42
C ILE A 115 23.32 2.88 8.92
N GLN A 116 22.09 2.90 9.45
CA GLN A 116 21.81 2.50 10.82
C GLN A 116 20.84 1.32 10.83
N TRP A 117 21.17 0.32 11.65
CA TRP A 117 20.31 -0.82 11.93
C TRP A 117 19.74 -0.73 13.34
N LYS A 118 18.47 -1.11 13.46
CA LYS A 118 17.75 -1.22 14.72
C LYS A 118 16.98 -2.54 14.76
N LYS A 119 16.77 -3.08 15.95
CA LYS A 119 15.91 -4.25 16.18
C LYS A 119 14.79 -3.87 17.14
N ASN A 120 13.56 -4.13 16.76
CA ASN A 120 12.34 -3.77 17.49
C ASN A 120 12.33 -2.28 17.92
N GLY A 121 12.93 -1.39 17.10
CA GLY A 121 13.06 0.04 17.38
C GLY A 121 14.25 0.45 18.25
N HIS A 122 14.99 -0.50 18.82
CA HIS A 122 16.17 -0.28 19.66
C HIS A 122 17.47 -0.46 18.88
N GLN A 123 18.59 0.03 19.43
CA GLN A 123 19.92 -0.24 18.87
C GLN A 123 20.17 -1.75 18.82
N LEU A 124 20.94 -2.20 17.82
CA LEU A 124 21.30 -3.61 17.73
C LEU A 124 22.02 -4.04 19.01
N GLN A 125 21.50 -5.11 19.61
CA GLN A 125 22.13 -5.83 20.69
C GLN A 125 22.32 -7.27 20.22
N GLU A 126 23.51 -7.81 20.39
CA GLU A 126 23.77 -9.21 20.08
C GLU A 126 23.02 -10.09 21.07
N CYS A 127 22.37 -11.12 20.55
CA CYS A 127 21.81 -12.16 21.40
C CYS A 127 22.80 -13.31 21.57
N GLY A 128 22.89 -13.84 22.79
CA GLY A 128 23.65 -15.03 23.08
C GLY A 128 25.16 -14.76 23.01
N THR A 129 25.87 -15.55 22.20
CA THR A 129 27.33 -15.45 22.11
C THR A 129 27.74 -14.23 21.29
N LEU A 130 28.72 -13.47 21.81
CA LEU A 130 29.27 -12.30 21.12
C LEU A 130 29.90 -12.67 19.76
N GLY A 131 29.75 -11.79 18.77
CA GLY A 131 30.34 -11.93 17.44
C GLY A 131 29.51 -12.75 16.45
N ARG A 132 28.25 -13.06 16.77
CA ARG A 132 27.32 -13.73 15.86
C ARG A 132 26.79 -12.79 14.77
N GLN A 133 26.90 -11.48 14.95
CA GLN A 133 26.44 -10.49 13.97
C GLN A 133 27.64 -9.91 13.20
N SER A 134 27.48 -9.73 11.89
CA SER A 134 28.49 -9.08 11.04
C SER A 134 27.84 -8.26 9.93
N GLY A 135 28.58 -7.29 9.39
CA GLY A 135 28.04 -6.35 8.42
C GLY A 135 27.16 -5.28 9.07
N GLY A 136 26.11 -4.84 8.39
CA GLY A 136 25.24 -3.75 8.82
C GLY A 136 25.95 -2.38 8.91
N THR A 137 27.07 -2.22 8.23
CA THR A 137 27.87 -0.98 8.22
C THR A 137 27.74 -0.24 6.89
N SER A 138 28.34 0.95 6.79
CA SER A 138 28.33 1.68 5.51
C SER A 138 29.19 1.02 4.42
N SER A 139 30.19 0.20 4.78
CA SER A 139 31.00 -0.57 3.82
C SER A 139 30.42 -1.95 3.52
N THR A 140 29.69 -2.53 4.46
CA THR A 140 28.95 -3.80 4.33
C THR A 140 27.50 -3.59 4.75
N PRO A 141 26.63 -3.05 3.86
CA PRO A 141 25.26 -2.63 4.16
C PRO A 141 24.35 -3.69 4.77
N SER A 142 24.49 -4.93 4.30
CA SER A 142 23.68 -6.06 4.73
C SER A 142 24.12 -6.57 6.09
N LEU A 143 23.17 -6.92 6.96
CA LEU A 143 23.43 -7.49 8.28
C LEU A 143 23.33 -9.00 8.20
N THR A 144 24.38 -9.72 8.59
CA THR A 144 24.38 -11.18 8.71
C THR A 144 24.28 -11.56 10.18
N ILE A 145 23.39 -12.49 10.51
CA ILE A 145 23.22 -13.07 11.84
C ILE A 145 23.46 -14.57 11.71
N ARG A 146 24.44 -15.09 12.44
CA ARG A 146 24.81 -16.51 12.42
C ARG A 146 24.08 -17.28 13.51
N LYS A 147 23.74 -18.54 13.22
CA LYS A 147 23.09 -19.48 14.15
C LYS A 147 21.89 -18.87 14.88
N ILE A 148 20.82 -18.58 14.15
CA ILE A 148 19.64 -17.90 14.69
C ILE A 148 19.11 -18.60 15.96
N GLU A 149 18.85 -17.80 16.99
CA GLU A 149 18.21 -18.20 18.24
C GLU A 149 16.87 -17.47 18.42
N ILE A 150 16.09 -17.89 19.42
CA ILE A 150 14.74 -17.36 19.66
C ILE A 150 14.70 -15.86 19.86
N CYS A 151 15.66 -15.32 20.59
CA CYS A 151 15.81 -13.89 20.86
C CYS A 151 16.15 -13.09 19.59
N ASP A 152 16.69 -13.69 18.53
CA ASP A 152 17.00 -12.99 17.27
C ASP A 152 15.77 -12.67 16.45
N LEU A 153 14.64 -13.31 16.74
CA LEU A 153 13.37 -13.07 16.07
C LEU A 153 12.85 -11.66 16.35
N GLY A 154 12.13 -11.10 15.38
CA GLY A 154 11.55 -9.75 15.48
C GLY A 154 11.77 -8.92 14.22
N THR A 155 11.52 -7.61 14.35
CA THR A 155 11.59 -6.66 13.24
C THR A 155 12.88 -5.86 13.29
N TYR A 156 13.73 -6.04 12.29
CA TYR A 156 14.92 -5.24 12.06
C TYR A 156 14.58 -4.10 11.10
N THR A 157 15.20 -2.95 11.29
CA THR A 157 15.01 -1.79 10.42
C THR A 157 16.36 -1.25 10.04
N SER A 158 16.62 -1.16 8.73
CA SER A 158 17.77 -0.47 8.18
C SER A 158 17.30 0.88 7.63
N CYS A 159 17.96 1.98 7.97
CA CYS A 159 17.64 3.30 7.44
C CYS A 159 18.91 3.98 6.92
N LEU A 160 18.80 4.68 5.79
CA LEU A 160 19.85 5.55 5.28
C LEU A 160 19.74 6.93 5.90
N ASP A 161 20.84 7.45 6.43
CA ASP A 161 20.98 8.80 6.98
C ASP A 161 19.93 9.18 8.04
N ASN A 162 19.38 8.17 8.73
CA ASN A 162 18.24 8.31 9.65
C ASN A 162 16.98 8.90 9.01
N ASP A 163 16.85 8.80 7.69
CA ASP A 163 15.68 9.22 6.96
C ASP A 163 14.59 8.14 7.07
N PRO A 164 13.45 8.42 7.75
CA PRO A 164 12.36 7.46 7.91
C PRO A 164 11.70 7.07 6.59
N THR A 165 11.89 7.85 5.53
CA THR A 165 11.38 7.54 4.18
C THR A 165 12.30 6.59 3.41
N ARG A 166 13.53 6.38 3.90
CA ARG A 166 14.55 5.54 3.29
C ARG A 166 14.93 4.38 4.21
N CYS A 167 13.91 3.71 4.74
CA CYS A 167 14.08 2.53 5.57
C CYS A 167 13.63 1.25 4.85
N THR A 168 14.23 0.12 5.22
CA THR A 168 13.73 -1.22 4.92
C THR A 168 13.45 -1.93 6.23
N HIS A 169 12.27 -2.52 6.35
CA HIS A 169 11.88 -3.32 7.50
C HIS A 169 12.06 -4.80 7.16
N HIS A 170 12.69 -5.54 8.06
CA HIS A 170 13.02 -6.95 7.90
C HIS A 170 12.42 -7.73 9.07
N ASP A 171 11.41 -8.54 8.82
CA ASP A 171 10.86 -9.43 9.84
C ASP A 171 11.58 -10.78 9.76
N ILE A 172 12.25 -11.17 10.85
CA ILE A 172 12.76 -12.53 11.02
C ILE A 172 11.72 -13.33 11.80
N GLY A 173 11.12 -14.32 11.14
CA GLY A 173 10.19 -15.25 11.74
C GLY A 173 10.70 -16.69 11.68
N VAL A 174 10.40 -17.47 12.72
CA VAL A 174 10.76 -18.90 12.77
C VAL A 174 9.64 -19.75 12.20
N VAL A 175 9.97 -20.72 11.34
CA VAL A 175 9.01 -21.71 10.85
C VAL A 175 8.63 -22.62 12.02
N VAL A 176 7.35 -22.65 12.38
CA VAL A 176 6.84 -23.51 13.47
C VAL A 176 5.97 -24.63 12.96
N PHE A 177 5.59 -24.58 11.68
CA PHE A 177 4.75 -25.60 11.06
C PHE A 177 5.02 -25.70 9.56
N ARG A 178 5.06 -26.92 9.05
CA ARG A 178 5.13 -27.24 7.63
C ARG A 178 4.18 -28.41 7.33
N GLY A 179 3.17 -28.18 6.50
CA GLY A 179 2.27 -29.19 5.97
C GLY A 179 2.65 -29.53 4.53
N ALA A 180 2.99 -30.79 4.28
CA ALA A 180 3.35 -31.30 2.95
C ALA A 180 2.10 -31.81 2.21
N SER A 181 1.99 -31.55 0.91
CA SER A 181 0.90 -32.07 0.07
C SER A 181 1.17 -33.49 -0.42
N GLY A 182 0.13 -34.16 -0.92
CA GLY A 182 0.20 -35.50 -1.51
C GLY A 182 -0.22 -36.61 -0.55
N GLY A 183 -0.30 -37.85 -1.06
CA GLY A 183 -0.74 -38.99 -0.27
C GLY A 183 0.38 -39.48 0.63
N LEU A 184 0.36 -39.02 1.88
CA LEU A 184 1.41 -39.28 2.86
C LEU A 184 1.18 -40.61 3.57
N GLU A 185 2.27 -41.29 3.93
CA GLU A 185 2.24 -42.40 4.86
C GLU A 185 2.11 -41.84 6.29
N GLY A 186 0.89 -41.88 6.87
CA GLY A 186 0.61 -41.40 8.23
C GLY A 186 -0.05 -40.00 8.30
N GLN A 187 -0.65 -39.69 9.47
CA GLN A 187 -1.48 -38.51 9.80
C GLN A 187 -1.87 -37.61 8.60
N ASN A 188 -2.89 -38.05 7.85
CA ASN A 188 -3.22 -37.51 6.52
C ASN A 188 -3.84 -36.09 6.49
N ASN A 189 -4.00 -35.42 7.64
CA ASN A 189 -4.68 -34.13 7.72
C ASN A 189 -3.77 -33.08 8.37
N ILE A 190 -3.29 -32.15 7.54
CA ILE A 190 -2.47 -31.00 7.94
C ILE A 190 -3.18 -30.17 9.02
N PHE A 191 -4.49 -29.93 8.87
CA PHE A 191 -5.24 -29.08 9.81
C PHE A 191 -5.46 -29.77 11.16
N ASP A 192 -5.67 -31.08 11.18
CA ASP A 192 -5.83 -31.83 12.43
C ASP A 192 -4.53 -31.76 13.25
N LEU A 193 -3.37 -31.92 12.60
CA LEU A 193 -2.08 -31.74 13.27
C LEU A 193 -1.93 -30.31 13.80
N TRP A 194 -2.22 -29.30 12.99
CA TRP A 194 -2.15 -27.90 13.41
C TRP A 194 -3.02 -27.62 14.65
N SER A 195 -4.29 -28.02 14.59
CA SER A 195 -5.29 -27.72 15.62
C SER A 195 -5.13 -28.55 16.90
N SER A 196 -4.60 -29.78 16.79
CA SER A 196 -4.31 -30.64 17.94
C SER A 196 -3.26 -30.03 18.88
N ASN A 197 -3.03 -30.66 20.03
CA ASN A 197 -1.93 -30.34 20.94
C ASN A 197 -0.65 -31.16 20.66
N HIS A 198 -0.65 -32.00 19.61
CA HIS A 198 0.50 -32.82 19.27
C HIS A 198 1.55 -32.01 18.50
N THR A 199 2.81 -32.37 18.72
CA THR A 199 3.95 -31.95 17.90
C THR A 199 4.25 -33.03 16.86
N ALA A 200 5.02 -32.69 15.84
CA ALA A 200 5.43 -33.65 14.81
C ALA A 200 6.84 -33.34 14.31
N ASN A 201 7.66 -34.39 14.23
CA ASN A 201 8.95 -34.39 13.55
C ASN A 201 9.90 -33.25 13.97
N THR A 202 9.94 -32.92 15.27
CA THR A 202 10.70 -31.78 15.80
C THR A 202 12.21 -31.92 15.70
N ASN A 203 12.70 -33.14 15.47
CA ASN A 203 14.12 -33.46 15.33
C ASN A 203 14.50 -33.88 13.90
N ASP A 204 13.55 -33.84 12.95
CA ASP A 204 13.79 -34.21 11.56
C ASP A 204 13.98 -32.97 10.69
N THR A 205 15.23 -32.69 10.33
CA THR A 205 15.60 -31.53 9.50
C THR A 205 14.96 -31.56 8.11
N ASN A 206 14.68 -32.74 7.56
CA ASN A 206 13.98 -32.85 6.28
C ASN A 206 12.49 -32.54 6.44
N ALA A 207 11.86 -32.91 7.55
CA ALA A 207 10.46 -32.52 7.80
C ALA A 207 10.31 -31.01 8.04
N MET A 208 11.31 -30.37 8.66
CA MET A 208 11.33 -28.94 8.99
C MET A 208 11.62 -28.04 7.78
N ARG A 209 12.55 -28.44 6.91
CA ARG A 209 13.11 -27.58 5.86
C ARG A 209 12.13 -27.34 4.71
N ILE A 210 11.97 -26.07 4.33
CA ILE A 210 11.21 -25.63 3.15
C ILE A 210 11.88 -26.14 1.88
N GLY A 211 11.10 -26.64 0.92
CA GLY A 211 11.60 -27.23 -0.32
C GLY A 211 12.24 -28.61 -0.15
N SER A 212 12.13 -29.20 1.04
CA SER A 212 12.44 -30.60 1.25
C SER A 212 11.49 -31.48 0.44
N MET A 213 12.01 -32.52 -0.20
CA MET A 213 11.19 -33.57 -0.82
C MET A 213 10.50 -34.48 0.22
N SER A 214 10.62 -34.18 1.52
CA SER A 214 9.96 -34.93 2.59
C SER A 214 8.45 -34.73 2.53
N GLY A 215 7.74 -35.85 2.46
CA GLY A 215 6.30 -35.89 2.67
C GLY A 215 5.89 -35.73 4.15
N LEU A 216 6.82 -35.68 5.09
CA LEU A 216 6.48 -35.56 6.50
C LEU A 216 6.03 -34.14 6.85
N HIS A 217 5.00 -34.03 7.69
CA HIS A 217 4.60 -32.79 8.32
C HIS A 217 5.55 -32.41 9.46
N TYR A 218 5.67 -31.13 9.77
CA TYR A 218 6.40 -30.66 10.94
C TYR A 218 5.52 -29.73 11.77
N LYS A 219 5.58 -29.88 13.10
CA LYS A 219 4.97 -28.97 14.04
C LYS A 219 5.83 -28.83 15.30
N SER A 220 6.28 -27.61 15.55
CA SER A 220 7.08 -27.22 16.70
C SER A 220 6.26 -27.23 17.99
N GLU A 221 6.92 -27.54 19.12
CA GLU A 221 6.36 -27.35 20.46
C GLU A 221 6.04 -25.88 20.78
N MET A 222 6.66 -24.93 20.07
CA MET A 222 6.39 -23.50 20.23
C MET A 222 4.92 -23.16 19.98
N VAL A 223 4.24 -23.88 19.09
CA VAL A 223 2.82 -23.65 18.79
C VAL A 223 1.94 -23.81 20.03
N GLU A 224 2.29 -24.74 20.92
CA GLU A 224 1.54 -25.01 22.15
C GLU A 224 1.90 -24.04 23.29
N LYS A 225 3.02 -23.31 23.16
CA LYS A 225 3.47 -22.26 24.09
C LYS A 225 3.04 -20.86 23.63
N TRP A 226 2.04 -20.76 22.74
CA TRP A 226 1.65 -19.51 22.08
C TRP A 226 1.48 -18.33 23.03
N SER A 227 0.79 -18.54 24.16
CA SER A 227 0.50 -17.55 25.18
C SER A 227 1.77 -16.93 25.79
N ASP A 228 2.85 -17.71 25.86
CA ASP A 228 4.12 -17.29 26.46
C ASP A 228 5.01 -16.54 25.45
N LEU A 229 4.81 -16.76 24.15
CA LEU A 229 5.72 -16.33 23.08
C LEU A 229 5.54 -14.88 22.60
N LYS A 230 4.56 -14.12 23.14
CA LYS A 230 4.27 -12.73 22.73
C LYS A 230 4.28 -12.54 21.20
N VAL A 231 3.61 -13.45 20.48
CA VAL A 231 3.55 -13.49 19.02
C VAL A 231 3.04 -12.14 18.49
N GLN A 232 3.77 -11.53 17.55
CA GLN A 232 3.40 -10.26 16.94
C GLN A 232 2.76 -10.44 15.57
N LYS A 233 3.42 -11.24 14.73
CA LYS A 233 2.95 -11.50 13.37
C LYS A 233 3.00 -12.99 13.09
N VAL A 234 2.07 -13.43 12.26
CA VAL A 234 2.05 -14.78 11.71
C VAL A 234 2.13 -14.66 10.20
N LYS A 235 3.08 -15.38 9.59
CA LYS A 235 3.16 -15.53 8.14
C LYS A 235 2.66 -16.90 7.75
N LEU A 236 1.61 -16.94 6.93
CA LEU A 236 1.12 -18.12 6.23
C LEU A 236 1.63 -18.05 4.79
N ALA A 237 2.34 -19.07 4.33
CA ALA A 237 2.92 -19.09 2.99
C ALA A 237 2.77 -20.47 2.34
N VAL A 238 2.73 -20.48 1.00
CA VAL A 238 2.75 -21.71 0.20
C VAL A 238 3.97 -21.72 -0.71
N HIS A 239 4.55 -22.91 -0.86
CA HIS A 239 5.79 -23.09 -1.60
C HIS A 239 5.63 -24.17 -2.68
N GLN A 240 6.29 -23.94 -3.80
CA GLN A 240 6.39 -24.90 -4.90
C GLN A 240 7.82 -24.90 -5.40
N GLY A 241 8.45 -26.09 -5.45
CA GLY A 241 9.87 -26.26 -5.73
C GLY A 241 10.78 -25.54 -4.71
N GLY A 242 10.33 -25.41 -3.46
CA GLY A 242 11.03 -24.66 -2.41
C GLY A 242 10.96 -23.13 -2.55
N VAL A 243 10.23 -22.62 -3.53
CA VAL A 243 10.06 -21.17 -3.76
C VAL A 243 8.71 -20.71 -3.22
N GLU A 244 8.69 -19.64 -2.43
CA GLU A 244 7.46 -19.01 -1.95
C GLU A 244 6.65 -18.45 -3.14
N LYS A 245 5.41 -18.94 -3.32
CA LYS A 245 4.53 -18.54 -4.41
C LYS A 245 3.46 -17.53 -3.99
N ALA A 246 2.93 -17.69 -2.77
CA ALA A 246 1.97 -16.78 -2.19
C ALA A 246 2.10 -16.72 -0.66
N PHE A 247 1.74 -15.57 -0.07
CA PHE A 247 1.80 -15.37 1.37
C PHE A 247 0.69 -14.44 1.89
N PHE A 248 0.45 -14.57 3.19
CA PHE A 248 -0.40 -13.69 4.00
C PHE A 248 0.29 -13.45 5.34
N ILE A 249 0.39 -12.19 5.76
CA ILE A 249 0.97 -11.79 7.05
C ILE A 249 -0.14 -11.17 7.89
N PHE A 250 -0.31 -11.67 9.11
CA PHE A 250 -1.37 -11.27 10.03
C PHE A 250 -0.81 -10.64 11.31
N ASP A 251 -1.54 -9.69 11.88
CA ASP A 251 -1.36 -9.20 13.25
C ASP A 251 -1.87 -10.26 14.23
N ALA A 252 -0.93 -10.87 14.93
CA ALA A 252 -1.15 -11.97 15.86
C ALA A 252 -1.05 -11.55 17.34
N LYS A 253 -1.01 -10.24 17.62
CA LYS A 253 -1.12 -9.77 19.01
C LYS A 253 -2.47 -10.19 19.59
N GLU A 254 -2.43 -10.69 20.82
CA GLU A 254 -3.63 -11.08 21.58
C GLU A 254 -4.48 -12.14 20.85
N THR A 255 -3.81 -13.08 20.18
CA THR A 255 -4.45 -14.24 19.56
C THR A 255 -3.94 -15.52 20.20
N ASP A 256 -4.59 -16.63 19.87
CA ASP A 256 -4.10 -18.00 20.04
C ASP A 256 -3.77 -18.62 18.66
N LYS A 257 -3.30 -19.88 18.65
CA LYS A 257 -2.98 -20.62 17.42
C LYS A 257 -4.16 -20.82 16.45
N MET A 258 -5.40 -20.58 16.86
CA MET A 258 -6.61 -20.80 16.04
C MET A 258 -7.35 -19.52 15.64
N SER A 259 -6.95 -18.35 16.16
CA SER A 259 -7.72 -17.09 16.04
C SER A 259 -7.01 -15.96 15.28
N TRP A 260 -5.74 -16.12 14.90
CA TRP A 260 -4.96 -15.09 14.21
C TRP A 260 -5.39 -14.85 12.76
N MET A 261 -5.90 -15.87 12.07
CA MET A 261 -6.28 -15.78 10.67
C MET A 261 -7.67 -15.17 10.49
N LYS A 262 -7.72 -13.83 10.46
CA LYS A 262 -8.95 -13.04 10.21
C LYS A 262 -8.64 -11.89 9.26
N LYS A 263 -9.61 -11.48 8.43
CA LYS A 263 -9.38 -10.39 7.47
C LYS A 263 -8.99 -9.08 8.16
N GLY A 264 -9.64 -8.76 9.28
CA GLY A 264 -9.32 -7.55 10.07
C GLY A 264 -7.91 -7.53 10.68
N ARG A 265 -7.20 -8.67 10.66
CA ARG A 265 -5.81 -8.80 11.12
C ARG A 265 -4.82 -8.89 9.97
N LEU A 266 -5.26 -8.91 8.70
CA LEU A 266 -4.35 -9.02 7.55
C LEU A 266 -3.53 -7.72 7.41
N ILE A 267 -2.21 -7.83 7.57
CA ILE A 267 -1.25 -6.72 7.43
C ILE A 267 -0.81 -6.59 5.98
N SER A 268 -0.44 -7.72 5.36
CA SER A 268 0.16 -7.76 4.03
C SER A 268 -0.09 -9.11 3.35
N THR A 269 -0.05 -9.13 2.03
CA THR A 269 -0.23 -10.35 1.21
C THR A 269 0.44 -10.18 -0.15
N SER A 270 0.73 -11.30 -0.82
CA SER A 270 1.24 -11.33 -2.19
C SER A 270 0.21 -10.97 -3.27
N TYR A 271 -1.06 -10.77 -2.89
CA TYR A 271 -2.18 -10.50 -3.80
C TYR A 271 -2.56 -9.01 -3.81
N ASP A 272 -2.75 -8.47 -5.01
CA ASP A 272 -3.05 -7.04 -5.25
C ASP A 272 -4.55 -6.73 -5.04
N ASP A 273 -5.44 -7.71 -5.18
CA ASP A 273 -6.88 -7.56 -4.92
C ASP A 273 -7.25 -7.83 -3.46
N ASN A 274 -6.40 -7.39 -2.54
CA ASN A 274 -6.58 -7.61 -1.10
C ASN A 274 -7.87 -6.98 -0.54
N ASP A 275 -8.41 -5.93 -1.15
CA ASP A 275 -9.72 -5.34 -0.84
C ASP A 275 -10.89 -6.27 -1.16
N ALA A 276 -10.70 -7.21 -2.09
CA ALA A 276 -11.69 -8.22 -2.44
C ALA A 276 -11.72 -9.41 -1.47
N LEU A 277 -10.71 -9.53 -0.59
CA LEU A 277 -10.74 -10.47 0.52
C LEU A 277 -11.76 -9.99 1.55
N ILE A 278 -12.87 -10.71 1.68
CA ILE A 278 -13.99 -10.34 2.55
C ILE A 278 -14.21 -11.45 3.58
N ASP A 279 -14.37 -11.05 4.84
CA ASP A 279 -14.73 -11.89 5.98
C ASP A 279 -16.02 -11.32 6.58
N ASP A 280 -17.13 -11.43 5.83
CA ASP A 280 -18.44 -10.87 6.22
C ASP A 280 -19.36 -11.92 6.87
N GLY A 281 -18.85 -13.14 7.12
CA GLY A 281 -19.63 -14.28 7.59
C GLY A 281 -20.73 -14.72 6.62
N GLY A 282 -20.71 -14.24 5.37
CA GLY A 282 -21.70 -14.58 4.37
C GLY A 282 -21.58 -16.03 3.89
N ILE A 283 -22.71 -16.62 3.51
CA ILE A 283 -22.77 -17.99 2.97
C ILE A 283 -21.77 -18.12 1.81
N ASN A 284 -20.89 -19.13 1.90
CA ASN A 284 -19.83 -19.44 0.93
C ASN A 284 -18.76 -18.34 0.75
N ARG A 285 -18.54 -17.48 1.76
CA ARG A 285 -17.37 -16.61 1.85
C ARG A 285 -16.55 -17.00 3.05
N TYR A 286 -15.39 -17.60 2.79
CA TYR A 286 -14.47 -18.05 3.81
C TYR A 286 -13.21 -17.20 3.79
N PHE A 287 -12.83 -16.75 4.98
CA PHE A 287 -11.51 -16.25 5.31
C PHE A 287 -11.15 -16.86 6.67
N SER A 288 -10.88 -18.17 6.70
CA SER A 288 -10.66 -18.84 7.99
C SER A 288 -9.85 -20.13 7.86
N MET A 289 -9.27 -20.55 8.98
CA MET A 289 -8.48 -21.78 9.08
C MET A 289 -9.38 -23.02 9.00
N THR A 290 -10.51 -23.00 9.70
CA THR A 290 -11.50 -24.10 9.68
C THR A 290 -12.12 -24.27 8.29
N GLY A 291 -12.40 -23.15 7.62
CA GLY A 291 -12.94 -23.11 6.27
C GLY A 291 -14.28 -23.85 6.12
N LEU A 292 -14.39 -24.67 5.09
CA LEU A 292 -15.57 -25.46 4.76
C LEU A 292 -15.37 -26.90 5.23
N ASP A 293 -16.20 -27.37 6.15
CA ASP A 293 -16.08 -28.70 6.76
C ASP A 293 -17.42 -29.43 6.81
N TYR A 294 -17.61 -30.35 5.88
CA TYR A 294 -18.76 -31.24 5.78
C TYR A 294 -18.28 -32.67 5.54
N SER A 295 -19.18 -33.64 5.71
CA SER A 295 -18.86 -35.07 5.58
C SER A 295 -18.27 -35.46 4.21
N TYR A 296 -18.52 -34.68 3.16
CA TYR A 296 -18.07 -34.94 1.78
C TYR A 296 -17.09 -33.88 1.24
N VAL A 297 -16.74 -32.85 2.00
CA VAL A 297 -15.80 -31.80 1.59
C VAL A 297 -15.11 -31.18 2.80
N ARG A 298 -13.78 -31.05 2.75
CA ARG A 298 -12.96 -30.36 3.75
C ARG A 298 -11.95 -29.45 3.06
N ARG A 299 -12.20 -28.14 3.15
CA ARG A 299 -11.31 -27.06 2.69
C ARG A 299 -10.93 -26.22 3.90
N ARG A 300 -9.68 -26.37 4.33
CA ARG A 300 -9.04 -25.68 5.43
C ARG A 300 -8.22 -24.51 4.90
N PHE A 301 -7.81 -23.61 5.79
CA PHE A 301 -7.10 -22.37 5.42
C PHE A 301 -7.69 -21.75 4.15
N PHE A 302 -9.02 -21.62 4.14
CA PHE A 302 -9.80 -21.42 2.94
C PHE A 302 -10.12 -19.93 2.78
N LEU A 303 -9.60 -19.35 1.69
CA LEU A 303 -9.81 -17.97 1.28
C LEU A 303 -10.50 -18.00 -0.07
N ASN A 304 -11.80 -17.77 -0.08
CA ASN A 304 -12.58 -17.83 -1.30
C ASN A 304 -13.52 -16.62 -1.44
N LYS A 305 -13.85 -16.31 -2.69
CA LYS A 305 -14.91 -15.38 -3.02
C LYS A 305 -16.21 -16.13 -3.25
N ARG A 306 -17.35 -15.51 -2.89
CA ARG A 306 -18.68 -16.10 -3.06
C ARG A 306 -18.96 -16.46 -4.51
N LYS A 307 -19.00 -17.76 -4.79
CA LYS A 307 -19.69 -18.42 -5.92
C LYS A 307 -20.03 -19.87 -5.50
N ASN A 308 -21.13 -20.43 -6.00
CA ASN A 308 -21.82 -21.55 -5.35
C ASN A 308 -21.61 -22.95 -6.00
N ASN A 309 -20.94 -23.04 -7.14
CA ASN A 309 -20.73 -24.29 -7.88
C ASN A 309 -19.24 -24.52 -8.16
N CYS A 310 -18.85 -25.76 -8.42
CA CYS A 310 -17.44 -26.09 -8.67
C CYS A 310 -16.84 -25.36 -9.87
N ASP A 311 -17.66 -25.01 -10.85
CA ASP A 311 -17.21 -24.43 -12.12
C ASP A 311 -16.88 -22.94 -12.00
N ASP A 312 -17.62 -22.21 -11.18
CA ASP A 312 -17.43 -20.76 -11.04
C ASP A 312 -16.71 -20.39 -9.73
N MET A 313 -16.46 -21.33 -8.82
CA MET A 313 -15.81 -20.99 -7.55
C MET A 313 -14.42 -20.37 -7.76
N GLU A 314 -14.20 -19.25 -7.07
CA GLU A 314 -12.95 -18.48 -7.13
C GLU A 314 -12.35 -18.30 -5.74
N GLY A 315 -11.04 -18.18 -5.66
CA GLY A 315 -10.36 -17.86 -4.42
C GLY A 315 -8.86 -17.67 -4.56
N TRP A 316 -8.19 -17.64 -3.41
CA TRP A 316 -6.78 -17.33 -3.28
C TRP A 316 -5.98 -18.50 -2.71
N LEU A 317 -6.51 -19.19 -1.70
CA LEU A 317 -5.85 -20.31 -1.03
C LEU A 317 -6.87 -21.35 -0.53
N SER A 318 -6.58 -22.63 -0.71
CA SER A 318 -7.36 -23.76 -0.20
C SER A 318 -6.43 -24.91 0.15
N LEU A 319 -6.43 -25.31 1.43
CA LEU A 319 -5.92 -26.62 1.86
C LEU A 319 -7.08 -27.62 1.78
N THR A 320 -7.08 -28.50 0.79
CA THR A 320 -8.14 -29.48 0.60
C THR A 320 -7.71 -30.84 1.15
N GLU A 321 -8.44 -31.34 2.15
CA GLU A 321 -8.21 -32.66 2.78
C GLU A 321 -9.26 -33.69 2.34
N LEU A 322 -10.39 -33.22 1.81
CA LEU A 322 -11.44 -34.03 1.20
C LEU A 322 -12.15 -33.17 0.15
N GLY A 323 -12.33 -33.69 -1.06
CA GLY A 323 -12.82 -32.91 -2.18
C GLY A 323 -14.07 -33.49 -2.85
N HIS A 324 -14.97 -32.58 -3.23
CA HIS A 324 -16.19 -32.88 -3.96
C HIS A 324 -16.05 -32.49 -5.45
N CYS A 325 -15.43 -31.35 -5.72
CA CYS A 325 -15.28 -30.78 -7.04
C CYS A 325 -14.23 -31.52 -7.88
N GLY A 326 -14.37 -31.41 -9.21
CA GLY A 326 -13.44 -32.04 -10.16
C GLY A 326 -11.98 -31.61 -9.93
N TRP A 327 -11.73 -30.32 -9.71
CA TRP A 327 -10.39 -29.77 -9.46
C TRP A 327 -9.73 -30.34 -8.18
N GLU A 328 -10.52 -30.72 -7.18
CA GLU A 328 -10.02 -31.26 -5.91
C GLU A 328 -9.54 -32.71 -6.03
N LYS A 329 -10.16 -33.47 -6.94
CA LYS A 329 -9.93 -34.91 -7.14
C LYS A 329 -8.69 -35.22 -7.97
N GLN A 330 -7.96 -34.21 -8.41
CA GLN A 330 -6.81 -34.35 -9.30
C GLN A 330 -5.49 -34.63 -8.56
N GLN A 331 -5.50 -34.87 -7.25
CA GLN A 331 -4.33 -35.22 -6.45
C GLN A 331 -4.73 -36.11 -5.27
N LYS A 332 -3.74 -36.84 -4.72
CA LYS A 332 -3.88 -37.45 -3.40
C LYS A 332 -3.91 -36.36 -2.32
N TYR A 333 -4.79 -36.52 -1.34
CA TYR A 333 -4.92 -35.58 -0.22
C TYR A 333 -3.79 -35.74 0.80
N PRO A 334 -3.40 -34.65 1.51
CA PRO A 334 -3.94 -33.29 1.36
C PRO A 334 -3.40 -32.57 0.11
N GLY A 335 -4.24 -31.76 -0.54
CA GLY A 335 -3.88 -30.93 -1.69
C GLY A 335 -3.86 -29.45 -1.31
N ILE A 336 -2.83 -28.71 -1.72
CA ILE A 336 -2.70 -27.28 -1.41
C ILE A 336 -2.85 -26.51 -2.72
N TYR A 337 -3.92 -25.74 -2.83
CA TYR A 337 -4.27 -24.98 -4.03
C TYR A 337 -4.14 -23.49 -3.75
N PHE A 338 -3.54 -22.76 -4.68
CA PHE A 338 -3.38 -21.31 -4.58
C PHE A 338 -3.64 -20.64 -5.93
N SER A 339 -3.97 -19.35 -5.88
CA SER A 339 -4.06 -18.56 -7.12
C SER A 339 -2.67 -18.26 -7.67
N PRO A 340 -2.36 -18.63 -8.92
CA PRO A 340 -1.07 -18.35 -9.53
C PRO A 340 -0.95 -16.91 -10.02
N THR A 341 -2.05 -16.16 -10.06
CA THR A 341 -2.05 -14.75 -10.47
C THR A 341 -1.89 -13.84 -9.26
N LYS A 342 -1.69 -12.54 -9.48
CA LYS A 342 -1.69 -11.53 -8.41
C LYS A 342 -3.08 -11.23 -7.85
N THR A 343 -4.11 -11.92 -8.30
CA THR A 343 -5.49 -11.78 -7.80
C THR A 343 -6.08 -13.14 -7.48
N ARG A 344 -7.35 -13.22 -7.06
CA ARG A 344 -8.05 -14.52 -7.05
C ARG A 344 -8.05 -15.18 -8.43
N THR A 345 -8.18 -16.50 -8.45
CA THR A 345 -8.39 -17.30 -9.66
C THR A 345 -9.64 -18.17 -9.52
N ASN A 346 -10.14 -18.69 -10.64
CA ASN A 346 -11.07 -19.80 -10.66
C ASN A 346 -10.34 -21.07 -10.21
N TRP A 347 -10.93 -21.89 -9.33
CA TRP A 347 -10.25 -23.09 -8.80
C TRP A 347 -9.88 -24.12 -9.86
N ASN A 348 -10.57 -24.15 -11.00
CA ASN A 348 -10.19 -25.01 -12.13
C ASN A 348 -8.88 -24.56 -12.81
N HIS A 349 -8.41 -23.35 -12.51
CA HIS A 349 -7.12 -22.80 -12.96
C HIS A 349 -6.16 -22.52 -11.79
N ALA A 350 -6.42 -23.06 -10.60
CA ALA A 350 -5.52 -22.93 -9.46
C ALA A 350 -4.27 -23.79 -9.67
N GLU A 351 -3.14 -23.30 -9.15
CA GLU A 351 -1.91 -24.08 -9.08
C GLU A 351 -1.82 -24.86 -7.78
N LYS A 352 -1.00 -25.90 -7.80
CA LYS A 352 -0.77 -26.80 -6.67
C LYS A 352 0.59 -26.49 -6.05
N ALA A 353 0.59 -26.29 -4.73
CA ALA A 353 1.80 -26.13 -3.95
C ALA A 353 2.24 -27.46 -3.36
N ASP A 354 3.54 -27.61 -3.15
CA ASP A 354 4.13 -28.79 -2.54
C ASP A 354 3.92 -28.77 -1.03
N GLU A 355 3.90 -27.57 -0.43
CA GLU A 355 3.84 -27.39 1.01
C GLU A 355 3.27 -26.02 1.43
N LEU A 356 2.74 -25.99 2.65
CA LEU A 356 2.23 -24.81 3.35
C LEU A 356 3.01 -24.65 4.64
N THR A 357 3.42 -23.43 4.97
CA THR A 357 4.19 -23.14 6.18
C THR A 357 3.54 -22.05 7.00
N ILE A 358 3.72 -22.14 8.32
CA ILE A 358 3.36 -21.07 9.25
C ILE A 358 4.61 -20.67 10.03
N SER A 359 4.92 -19.38 9.98
CA SER A 359 6.06 -18.79 10.68
C SER A 359 5.60 -17.75 11.71
N LEU A 360 6.28 -17.69 12.85
CA LEU A 360 6.00 -16.74 13.92
C LEU A 360 7.08 -15.67 14.00
N VAL A 361 6.67 -14.40 14.01
CA VAL A 361 7.53 -13.27 14.38
C VAL A 361 7.18 -12.89 15.82
N LEU A 362 8.17 -12.94 16.69
CA LEU A 362 8.01 -12.68 18.12
C LEU A 362 8.53 -11.29 18.48
N ASN A 363 8.02 -10.71 19.58
CA ASN A 363 8.64 -9.54 20.20
C ASN A 363 9.21 -9.95 21.55
N ILE A 364 10.42 -10.47 21.50
CA ILE A 364 11.21 -10.80 22.68
C ILE A 364 12.07 -9.57 22.99
N SER A 365 11.44 -8.51 23.48
CA SER A 365 12.16 -7.55 24.32
C SER A 365 12.40 -8.25 25.65
N GLU A 366 13.66 -8.43 26.05
CA GLU A 366 14.01 -9.09 27.31
C GLU A 366 13.19 -8.60 28.51
N ILE A 367 12.96 -9.51 29.44
CA ILE A 367 12.32 -9.28 30.73
C ILE A 367 13.09 -8.20 31.50
N THR A 368 12.61 -6.96 31.48
CA THR A 368 12.53 -6.02 32.62
C THR A 368 11.79 -4.74 32.20
N PRO A 369 10.97 -4.15 33.07
CA PRO A 369 10.08 -3.07 32.68
C PRO A 369 10.87 -1.76 32.64
N CYS A 370 10.79 -1.01 31.54
CA CYS A 370 10.64 0.44 31.63
C CYS A 370 10.14 1.05 30.32
N HIS A 371 8.99 1.72 30.47
CA HIS A 371 8.59 2.95 29.81
C HIS A 371 8.60 2.98 28.27
N CYS A 372 7.40 2.73 27.73
CA CYS A 372 7.06 2.98 26.35
C CYS A 372 7.09 4.50 26.04
N PRO A 373 7.78 4.97 24.98
CA PRO A 373 7.79 6.37 24.55
C PRO A 373 6.51 6.79 23.80
N CYS A 374 5.44 5.99 23.85
CA CYS A 374 4.12 6.39 23.36
C CYS A 374 3.51 7.53 24.20
N SER A 375 3.94 7.68 25.46
CA SER A 375 3.59 8.84 26.29
C SER A 375 4.27 10.13 25.81
N ASP A 376 5.44 10.06 25.17
CA ASP A 376 6.18 11.25 24.73
C ASP A 376 5.62 11.86 23.44
N LEU A 377 5.06 11.07 22.52
CA LEU A 377 4.38 11.63 21.34
C LEU A 377 3.07 12.30 21.73
N ARG A 378 2.28 11.68 22.61
CA ARG A 378 1.04 12.27 23.14
C ARG A 378 1.34 13.49 24.00
N ARG A 379 2.39 13.45 24.83
CA ARG A 379 2.86 14.59 25.63
C ARG A 379 3.46 15.70 24.77
N GLN A 380 4.02 15.41 23.60
CA GLN A 380 4.49 16.43 22.66
C GLN A 380 3.34 17.09 21.90
N THR A 381 2.32 16.32 21.49
CA THR A 381 1.09 16.90 20.92
C THR A 381 0.31 17.69 21.97
N ASP A 382 0.22 17.20 23.21
CA ASP A 382 -0.47 17.90 24.30
C ASP A 382 0.31 19.14 24.73
N LYS A 383 1.65 19.11 24.76
CA LYS A 383 2.49 20.29 24.96
C LYS A 383 2.40 21.29 23.79
N PHE A 384 2.23 20.81 22.57
CA PHE A 384 2.04 21.64 21.38
C PHE A 384 0.70 22.38 21.48
N TRP A 385 -0.40 21.67 21.73
CA TRP A 385 -1.72 22.26 21.92
C TRP A 385 -1.78 23.15 23.17
N ALA A 386 -1.18 22.73 24.29
CA ALA A 386 -1.07 23.54 25.51
C ALA A 386 -0.19 24.78 25.32
N SER A 387 0.79 24.75 24.41
CA SER A 387 1.63 25.93 24.09
C SER A 387 0.85 27.00 23.31
N LEU A 388 -0.30 26.65 22.75
CA LEU A 388 -1.19 27.56 22.04
C LEU A 388 -2.30 28.13 22.95
N TYR A 389 -2.55 27.52 24.12
CA TYR A 389 -3.62 27.87 25.08
C TYR A 389 -3.41 29.18 25.88
N GLY A 390 -2.52 30.07 25.41
CA GLY A 390 -2.25 31.36 26.04
C GLY A 390 -2.08 32.52 25.06
N TYR A 391 -2.26 32.29 23.76
CA TYR A 391 -2.21 33.34 22.76
C TYR A 391 -3.61 33.90 22.55
N SER A 392 -3.74 35.23 22.61
CA SER A 392 -4.97 35.90 22.23
C SER A 392 -5.24 35.69 20.73
N LYS A 393 -6.52 35.72 20.34
CA LYS A 393 -6.93 35.59 18.92
C LYS A 393 -6.16 36.54 18.00
N SER A 394 -5.89 37.77 18.46
CA SER A 394 -5.10 38.78 17.73
C SER A 394 -3.63 38.42 17.56
N GLU A 395 -3.01 37.72 18.52
CA GLU A 395 -1.60 37.29 18.42
C GLU A 395 -1.46 36.07 17.49
N LEU A 396 -2.44 35.17 17.53
CA LEU A 396 -2.53 34.04 16.58
C LEU A 396 -2.74 34.54 15.15
N GLU A 397 -3.58 35.54 14.95
CA GLU A 397 -3.80 36.19 13.65
C GLU A 397 -2.53 36.88 13.13
N GLN A 398 -1.75 37.57 13.98
CA GLN A 398 -0.45 38.17 13.58
C GLN A 398 0.60 37.14 13.17
N ILE A 399 0.57 35.92 13.72
CA ILE A 399 1.50 34.84 13.37
C ILE A 399 1.02 34.09 12.11
N LEU A 400 -0.29 33.88 11.96
CA LEU A 400 -0.86 33.14 10.83
C LEU A 400 -0.96 33.95 9.53
N GLU A 401 -1.27 35.25 9.60
CA GLU A 401 -1.40 36.15 8.45
C GLU A 401 -0.17 36.13 7.51
N PRO A 402 1.07 36.32 7.98
CA PRO A 402 2.25 36.30 7.11
C PRO A 402 2.53 34.91 6.53
N ILE A 403 2.10 33.84 7.20
CA ILE A 403 2.22 32.45 6.71
C ILE A 403 1.18 32.23 5.60
N LEU A 404 -0.06 32.67 5.80
CA LEU A 404 -1.13 32.60 4.81
C LEU A 404 -0.84 33.44 3.56
N LEU A 405 -0.25 34.63 3.72
CA LEU A 405 0.16 35.49 2.60
C LEU A 405 1.29 34.87 1.78
N ASN A 406 2.30 34.29 2.42
CA ASN A 406 3.38 33.58 1.72
C ASN A 406 2.86 32.33 0.99
N ILE A 407 1.93 31.59 1.58
CA ILE A 407 1.26 30.47 0.92
C ILE A 407 0.45 30.96 -0.28
N LYS A 408 -0.24 32.09 -0.16
CA LYS A 408 -1.05 32.68 -1.24
C LYS A 408 -0.20 33.17 -2.42
N ASP A 409 0.98 33.73 -2.16
CA ASP A 409 1.93 34.11 -3.20
C ASP A 409 2.65 32.90 -3.82
N ASP A 410 2.97 31.87 -3.03
CA ASP A 410 3.52 30.60 -3.54
C ASP A 410 2.50 29.81 -4.39
N LEU A 411 1.21 30.00 -4.14
CA LEU A 411 0.10 29.41 -4.92
C LEU A 411 -0.27 30.23 -6.16
N LYS A 412 0.29 31.43 -6.37
CA LYS A 412 0.10 32.17 -7.62
C LYS A 412 0.75 31.41 -8.78
N LEU A 413 -0.09 30.73 -9.55
CA LEU A 413 0.28 30.04 -10.78
C LEU A 413 0.98 30.99 -11.77
N ASN A 414 2.23 30.67 -12.11
CA ASN A 414 2.98 31.41 -13.13
C ASN A 414 2.36 31.13 -14.52
N LYS A 415 1.56 32.08 -15.01
CA LYS A 415 0.76 31.95 -16.23
C LYS A 415 1.58 31.65 -17.48
N THR A 416 2.88 31.97 -17.48
CA THR A 416 3.80 31.67 -18.60
C THR A 416 4.20 30.19 -18.70
N LYS A 417 4.04 29.42 -17.61
CA LYS A 417 4.32 27.97 -17.58
C LYS A 417 3.10 27.10 -17.91
N LEU A 418 1.92 27.70 -18.07
CA LEU A 418 0.69 27.00 -18.42
C LEU A 418 0.79 26.40 -19.82
N SER A 419 0.28 25.18 -19.98
CA SER A 419 0.22 24.46 -21.26
C SER A 419 -0.54 25.22 -22.34
N SER A 420 -1.53 26.06 -21.96
CA SER A 420 -2.23 26.97 -22.88
C SER A 420 -1.34 28.06 -23.48
N TYR A 421 -0.38 28.57 -22.70
CA TYR A 421 0.62 29.52 -23.18
C TYR A 421 1.67 28.83 -24.05
N LYS A 422 2.10 27.61 -23.69
CA LYS A 422 3.01 26.78 -24.51
C LYS A 422 2.38 26.27 -25.81
N ARG A 423 1.07 25.97 -25.84
CA ARG A 423 0.35 25.52 -27.04
C ARG A 423 0.18 26.60 -28.10
N LYS A 424 0.32 27.89 -27.75
CA LYS A 424 0.11 29.00 -28.71
C LYS A 424 1.26 29.16 -29.72
N ARG A 425 2.29 28.30 -29.73
CA ARG A 425 3.43 28.46 -30.66
C ARG A 425 3.70 27.38 -31.69
N ASN A 426 3.13 26.18 -31.61
CA ASN A 426 3.36 25.17 -32.66
C ASN A 426 2.03 24.51 -33.04
N SER A 427 1.40 25.00 -34.11
CA SER A 427 0.40 24.23 -34.86
C SER A 427 1.14 23.15 -35.65
N ALA A 428 0.65 21.91 -35.62
CA ALA A 428 1.22 20.81 -36.40
C ALA A 428 1.14 21.14 -37.91
N GLN A 429 2.24 20.95 -38.65
CA GLN A 429 2.23 20.99 -40.11
C GLN A 429 1.61 19.69 -40.64
N ASP A 430 0.38 19.78 -41.17
CA ASP A 430 -0.25 18.73 -41.97
C ASP A 430 -0.01 19.02 -43.46
N ASN A 431 0.84 18.22 -44.10
CA ASN A 431 1.21 18.37 -45.52
C ASN A 431 0.35 17.51 -46.46
N ARG A 432 -0.83 17.04 -46.03
CA ARG A 432 -1.75 16.33 -46.94
C ARG A 432 -2.38 17.31 -47.94
N LYS A 433 -2.13 17.11 -49.25
CA LYS A 433 -2.69 17.93 -50.36
C LYS A 433 -4.23 18.06 -50.33
N SER A 434 -4.94 17.06 -49.80
CA SER A 434 -6.39 17.12 -49.59
C SER A 434 -6.81 18.20 -48.59
N SER A 435 -6.00 18.41 -47.54
CA SER A 435 -6.26 19.39 -46.48
C SER A 435 -5.99 20.82 -46.95
N GLU A 436 -4.98 21.02 -47.80
CA GLU A 436 -4.63 22.32 -48.40
C GLU A 436 -5.71 22.81 -49.39
N GLN A 437 -6.25 21.91 -50.22
CA GLN A 437 -7.32 22.27 -51.16
C GLN A 437 -8.66 22.58 -50.46
N ILE A 438 -9.03 21.86 -49.41
CA ILE A 438 -10.25 22.13 -48.64
C ILE A 438 -10.15 23.47 -47.91
N GLY A 439 -8.97 23.81 -47.38
CA GLY A 439 -8.73 25.11 -46.73
C GLY A 439 -8.93 26.28 -47.69
N ILE A 440 -8.35 26.21 -48.90
CA ILE A 440 -8.47 27.27 -49.90
C ILE A 440 -9.93 27.43 -50.38
N MET A 441 -10.64 26.33 -50.61
CA MET A 441 -12.06 26.38 -51.00
C MET A 441 -12.94 27.02 -49.90
N GLY A 442 -12.63 26.77 -48.63
CA GLY A 442 -13.32 27.40 -47.50
C GLY A 442 -13.13 28.92 -47.45
N VAL A 443 -11.90 29.41 -47.66
CA VAL A 443 -11.61 30.85 -47.67
C VAL A 443 -12.32 31.54 -48.84
N ILE A 444 -12.31 30.93 -50.03
CA ILE A 444 -13.02 31.47 -51.20
C ILE A 444 -14.54 31.55 -50.93
N PHE A 445 -15.12 30.51 -50.34
CA PHE A 445 -16.55 30.48 -50.05
C PHE A 445 -16.95 31.56 -49.04
N ILE A 446 -16.17 31.74 -47.97
CA ILE A 446 -16.41 32.81 -46.99
C ILE A 446 -16.28 34.19 -47.64
N GLY A 447 -15.29 34.38 -48.53
CA GLY A 447 -15.11 35.62 -49.28
C GLY A 447 -16.31 35.96 -50.17
N VAL A 448 -16.88 34.97 -50.86
CA VAL A 448 -18.08 35.17 -51.70
C VAL A 448 -19.30 35.52 -50.86
N VAL A 449 -19.51 34.83 -49.73
CA VAL A 449 -20.65 35.10 -48.84
C VAL A 449 -20.54 36.51 -48.23
N LEU A 450 -19.36 36.92 -47.76
CA LEU A 450 -19.17 38.27 -47.23
C LEU A 450 -19.34 39.34 -48.31
N SER A 451 -18.87 39.08 -49.54
CA SER A 451 -19.07 40.00 -50.66
C SER A 451 -20.55 40.16 -51.00
N LEU A 452 -21.34 39.08 -50.92
CA LEU A 452 -22.79 39.13 -51.12
C LEU A 452 -23.51 39.91 -50.01
N VAL A 453 -23.10 39.74 -48.74
CA VAL A 453 -23.66 40.50 -47.62
C VAL A 453 -23.36 42.00 -47.79
N ILE A 454 -22.11 42.35 -48.10
CA ILE A 454 -21.73 43.75 -48.36
C ILE A 454 -22.50 44.31 -49.56
N PHE A 455 -22.70 43.51 -50.61
CA PHE A 455 -23.47 43.95 -51.77
C PHE A 455 -24.93 44.24 -51.42
N ILE A 456 -25.57 43.38 -50.62
CA ILE A 456 -26.94 43.61 -50.12
C ILE A 456 -27.00 44.88 -49.28
N ASP A 457 -26.03 45.08 -48.38
CA ASP A 457 -25.97 46.28 -47.53
C ASP A 457 -25.74 47.55 -48.37
N ILE A 458 -24.89 47.51 -49.40
CA ILE A 458 -24.68 48.64 -50.31
C ILE A 458 -25.96 48.94 -51.11
N VAL A 459 -26.69 47.92 -51.57
CA VAL A 459 -27.97 48.11 -52.27
C VAL A 459 -29.00 48.75 -51.32
N GLU A 460 -29.07 48.30 -50.08
CA GLU A 460 -29.97 48.85 -49.06
C GLU A 460 -29.58 50.28 -48.66
N ILE A 461 -28.29 50.59 -48.51
CA ILE A 461 -27.80 51.95 -48.26
C ILE A 461 -28.09 52.86 -49.46
N ARG A 462 -27.89 52.39 -50.69
CA ARG A 462 -28.19 53.16 -51.89
C ARG A 462 -29.70 53.45 -52.02
N ARG A 463 -30.54 52.48 -51.64
CA ARG A 463 -31.99 52.67 -51.57
C ARG A 463 -32.37 53.72 -50.52
N ARG A 464 -31.79 53.66 -49.33
CA ARG A 464 -32.00 54.66 -48.26
C ARG A 464 -31.46 56.05 -48.61
N LEU A 465 -30.36 56.15 -49.37
CA LEU A 465 -29.85 57.43 -49.85
C LEU A 465 -30.72 58.01 -50.98
N ALA A 466 -31.32 57.17 -51.83
CA ALA A 466 -32.29 57.62 -52.82
C ALA A 466 -33.57 58.16 -52.16
N ASP A 467 -34.02 57.55 -51.06
CA ASP A 467 -35.18 58.03 -50.30
C ASP A 467 -34.90 59.38 -49.61
N ILE A 468 -33.65 59.65 -49.18
CA ILE A 468 -33.25 60.93 -48.58
C ILE A 468 -33.17 62.05 -49.64
N ASN A 469 -32.72 61.76 -50.86
CA ASN A 469 -32.64 62.73 -51.97
C ASN A 469 -34.00 63.08 -52.61
N ILE A 470 -35.10 62.45 -52.19
CA ILE A 470 -36.47 62.80 -52.62
C ILE A 470 -37.18 63.68 -51.55
N SER A 471 -36.48 64.05 -50.47
CA SER A 471 -36.98 64.96 -49.43
C SER A 471 -36.27 66.34 -49.41
N ILE A 472 -36.07 66.93 -50.59
CA ILE A 472 -35.86 68.38 -50.78
C ILE A 472 -36.81 68.87 -51.86
#